data_AF-A0AAV3WKD8-F1
#
_entry.id   AF-A0AAV3WKD8-F1
#
_cell.length_a   1.000
_cell.length_b   1.000
_cell.length_c   1.000
_cell.angle_alpha   90.00
_cell.angle_beta   90.00
_cell.angle_gamma   90.00
#
_symmetry.space_group_name_H-M   'P 1'
#
loop_
_entity.id
_entity.type
_entity.pdbx_description
1 polymer ?
#
loop_
_entity_poly.entity_id
_entity_poly.type
_entity_poly.pdbx_seq_one_letter_code
_entity_poly.pdbx_strand_id
1 'polypeptide(L)'
;MLAVTTDSQEAIAAINRWIDQSLSYGKDAETAILEAIAADPTCAIAHAYAAAYYLLLENAIGWKEATIHVKLAQQYSKKIAKREKMYVDAIAAWWSKRIDLAIANF
;
A
#
# COMPACT_ATOMS: atom_id res chain seq x y z
N MET A 1 1.13 -4.66 -16.94
CA MET A 1 0.74 -4.33 -15.55
C MET A 1 -0.73 -3.97 -15.52
N LEU A 2 -1.50 -4.47 -14.55
CA LEU A 2 -2.94 -4.15 -14.47
C LEU A 2 -3.14 -2.70 -14.03
N ALA A 3 -4.15 -2.02 -14.56
CA ALA A 3 -4.43 -0.61 -14.28
C ALA A 3 -4.60 -0.35 -12.77
N VAL A 4 -3.91 0.68 -12.26
CA VAL A 4 -4.08 1.28 -10.93
C VAL A 4 -5.14 2.37 -11.05
N THR A 5 -6.04 2.53 -10.08
CA THR A 5 -7.03 3.61 -10.07
C THR A 5 -6.38 4.92 -9.63
N THR A 6 -5.63 5.52 -10.57
CA THR A 6 -5.09 6.89 -10.52
C THR A 6 -4.83 7.34 -11.96
N ASP A 7 -4.92 8.65 -12.21
CA ASP A 7 -4.52 9.26 -13.47
C ASP A 7 -3.06 9.76 -13.44
N SER A 8 -2.39 9.74 -12.28
CA SER A 8 -0.99 10.15 -12.16
C SER A 8 -0.05 9.08 -12.70
N GLN A 9 0.63 9.42 -13.79
CA GLN A 9 1.64 8.53 -14.39
C GLN A 9 2.87 8.40 -13.49
N GLU A 10 3.20 9.45 -12.73
CA GLU A 10 4.26 9.47 -11.74
C GLU A 10 3.96 8.49 -10.60
N ALA A 11 2.73 8.50 -10.08
CA ALA A 11 2.31 7.55 -9.06
C ALA A 11 2.37 6.11 -9.56
N ILE A 12 1.92 5.86 -10.80
CA ILE A 12 2.01 4.53 -11.43
C ILE A 12 3.47 4.09 -11.55
N ALA A 13 4.36 4.93 -12.08
CA ALA A 13 5.77 4.61 -12.24
C ALA A 13 6.45 4.31 -10.89
N ALA A 14 6.14 5.10 -9.86
CA ALA A 14 6.66 4.92 -8.51
C ALA A 14 6.14 3.62 -7.86
N ILE A 15 4.87 3.26 -8.06
CA ILE A 15 4.31 1.97 -7.62
C ILE A 15 5.02 0.81 -8.32
N ASN A 16 5.27 0.89 -9.63
CA ASN A 16 5.99 -0.15 -10.36
C ASN A 16 7.39 -0.34 -9.75
N ARG A 17 8.09 0.77 -9.48
CA ARG A 17 9.40 0.75 -8.83
C ARG A 17 9.31 0.14 -7.42
N TRP A 18 8.29 0.46 -6.64
CA TRP A 18 8.09 -0.16 -5.32
C TRP A 18 7.91 -1.68 -5.42
N ILE A 19 7.15 -2.17 -6.41
CA ILE A 19 7.00 -3.61 -6.66
C ILE A 19 8.35 -4.23 -6.97
N ASP A 20 9.10 -3.64 -7.92
CA ASP A 20 10.41 -4.15 -8.32
C ASP A 20 11.40 -4.17 -7.14
N GLN A 21 11.46 -3.10 -6.33
CA GLN A 21 12.30 -3.03 -5.14
C GLN A 21 11.87 -4.06 -4.10
N SER A 22 10.57 -4.23 -3.86
CA SER A 22 10.06 -5.18 -2.87
C SER A 22 10.33 -6.64 -3.26
N LEU A 23 10.20 -6.97 -4.55
CA LEU A 23 10.46 -8.33 -5.07
C LEU A 23 11.96 -8.64 -5.20
N SER A 24 12.79 -7.62 -5.41
CA SER A 24 14.25 -7.78 -5.54
C SER A 24 15.02 -7.58 -4.23
N TYR A 25 14.34 -7.36 -3.11
CA TYR A 25 14.95 -6.95 -1.84
C TYR A 25 15.84 -5.71 -1.98
N GLY A 26 15.41 -4.78 -2.82
CA GLY A 26 16.06 -3.50 -3.04
C GLY A 26 15.92 -2.55 -1.86
N LYS A 27 16.84 -1.59 -1.77
CA LYS A 27 16.94 -0.64 -0.66
C LYS A 27 16.02 0.58 -0.78
N ASP A 28 15.41 0.79 -1.94
CA ASP A 28 14.67 2.02 -2.27
C ASP A 28 13.15 1.82 -2.24
N ALA A 29 12.65 0.72 -1.66
CA ALA A 29 11.21 0.44 -1.59
C ALA A 29 10.45 1.55 -0.86
N GLU A 30 10.90 1.97 0.32
CA GLU A 30 10.26 3.06 1.07
C GLU A 30 10.21 4.35 0.26
N THR A 31 11.34 4.73 -0.33
CA THR A 31 11.43 5.94 -1.16
C THR A 31 10.46 5.88 -2.32
N ALA A 32 10.39 4.74 -3.03
CA ALA A 32 9.49 4.57 -4.15
C ALA A 32 8.01 4.71 -3.76
N ILE A 33 7.59 4.14 -2.63
CA ILE A 33 6.18 4.24 -2.25
C ILE A 33 5.80 5.61 -1.70
N LEU A 34 6.73 6.31 -1.04
CA LEU A 34 6.52 7.68 -0.60
C LEU A 34 6.46 8.65 -1.79
N GLU A 35 7.23 8.43 -2.85
CA GLU A 35 7.10 9.18 -4.10
C GLU A 35 5.73 8.95 -4.77
N ALA A 36 5.22 7.71 -4.75
CA ALA A 36 3.88 7.43 -5.29
C ALA A 36 2.79 8.21 -4.54
N ILE A 37 2.89 8.27 -3.21
CA ILE A 37 1.98 9.04 -2.35
C ILE A 37 2.14 10.55 -2.58
N ALA A 38 3.37 11.03 -2.79
CA ALA A 38 3.60 12.44 -3.10
C ALA A 38 2.99 12.85 -4.45
N ALA A 39 3.05 11.96 -5.44
CA ALA A 39 2.47 12.17 -6.77
C ALA A 39 0.94 12.12 -6.77
N ASP A 40 0.34 11.19 -6.00
CA ASP A 40 -1.11 11.15 -5.76
C ASP A 40 -1.41 10.82 -4.29
N PRO A 41 -1.62 11.84 -3.44
CA PRO A 41 -1.92 11.67 -2.02
C PRO A 41 -3.27 10.99 -1.73
N THR A 42 -4.08 10.75 -2.76
CA THR A 42 -5.38 10.07 -2.65
C THR A 42 -5.34 8.65 -3.22
N CYS A 43 -4.18 8.19 -3.71
CA CYS A 43 -4.01 6.85 -4.25
C CYS A 43 -4.11 5.79 -3.15
N ALA A 44 -5.28 5.15 -3.04
CA ALA A 44 -5.57 4.21 -1.95
C ALA A 44 -4.60 3.02 -1.93
N ILE A 45 -4.23 2.49 -3.10
CA ILE A 45 -3.32 1.35 -3.18
C ILE A 45 -1.88 1.73 -2.80
N ALA A 46 -1.44 2.96 -3.12
CA ALA A 46 -0.12 3.45 -2.70
C ALA A 46 -0.03 3.51 -1.18
N HIS A 47 -1.08 4.02 -0.52
CA HIS A 47 -1.18 3.97 0.94
C HIS A 47 -1.25 2.53 1.49
N ALA A 48 -1.98 1.62 0.85
CA ALA A 48 -2.01 0.23 1.29
C ALA A 48 -0.61 -0.41 1.24
N TYR A 49 0.14 -0.19 0.15
CA TYR A 49 1.51 -0.70 0.02
C TYR A 49 2.49 -0.05 1.01
N ALA A 50 2.37 1.25 1.29
CA ALA A 50 3.16 1.89 2.34
C ALA A 50 2.87 1.26 3.71
N ALA A 51 1.60 1.00 4.03
CA ALA A 51 1.24 0.29 5.25
C ALA A 51 1.86 -1.11 5.31
N ALA A 52 1.80 -1.88 4.22
CA ALA A 52 2.41 -3.20 4.16
C ALA A 52 3.93 -3.14 4.39
N TYR A 53 4.63 -2.21 3.75
CA TYR A 53 6.06 -1.99 3.95
C TYR A 53 6.38 -1.75 5.44
N TYR A 54 5.65 -0.84 6.09
CA TYR A 54 5.91 -0.53 7.50
C TYR A 54 5.51 -1.66 8.46
N LEU A 55 4.50 -2.46 8.15
CA LEU A 55 4.15 -3.66 8.92
C LEU A 55 5.25 -4.72 8.88
N LEU A 56 5.94 -4.88 7.73
CA LEU A 56 7.07 -5.81 7.58
C LEU A 56 8.28 -5.46 8.46
N LEU A 57 8.40 -4.21 8.93
CA LEU A 57 9.51 -3.80 9.79
C LEU A 57 9.37 -4.31 11.23
N GLU A 58 8.19 -4.79 11.62
CA GLU A 58 7.89 -5.44 12.90
C GLU A 58 8.35 -4.66 14.15
N ASN A 59 8.40 -3.34 14.06
CA ASN A 59 8.81 -2.46 15.15
C ASN A 59 7.75 -1.39 15.44
N ALA A 60 7.86 -0.73 16.59
CA ALA A 60 6.88 0.25 17.05
C ALA A 60 6.72 1.46 16.12
N ILE A 61 7.81 1.90 15.47
CA ILE A 61 7.79 3.03 14.54
C ILE A 61 7.03 2.62 13.27
N GLY A 62 7.37 1.47 12.69
CA GLY A 62 6.65 0.91 11.54
C GLY A 62 5.16 0.72 11.85
N TRP A 63 4.81 0.24 13.04
CA TRP A 63 3.40 0.10 13.42
C TRP A 63 2.64 1.43 13.45
N LYS A 64 3.29 2.51 13.90
CA LYS A 64 2.72 3.86 13.90
C LYS A 64 2.52 4.38 12.48
N GLU A 65 3.52 4.26 11.61
CA GLU A 65 3.43 4.70 10.21
C GLU A 65 2.38 3.89 9.44
N ALA A 66 2.36 2.56 9.61
CA ALA A 66 1.35 1.70 9.02
C ALA A 66 -0.07 2.12 9.41
N THR A 67 -0.29 2.51 10.67
CA THR A 67 -1.61 2.96 11.15
C THR A 67 -2.12 4.18 10.39
N ILE A 68 -1.24 5.14 10.06
CA ILE A 68 -1.61 6.34 9.30
C ILE A 68 -2.04 5.90 7.89
N HIS A 69 -1.23 5.06 7.25
CA HIS A 69 -1.46 4.65 5.88
C HIS A 69 -2.66 3.71 5.70
N VAL A 70 -2.96 2.81 6.65
CA VAL A 70 -4.18 1.99 6.61
C VAL A 70 -5.43 2.87 6.63
N LYS A 71 -5.45 3.88 7.50
CA LYS A 71 -6.60 4.80 7.60
C LYS A 71 -6.82 5.58 6.31
N LEU A 72 -5.74 6.08 5.70
CA LEU A 72 -5.81 6.79 4.42
C LEU A 72 -6.22 5.87 3.27
N ALA A 73 -5.67 4.66 3.19
CA ALA A 73 -6.06 3.66 2.20
C ALA A 73 -7.56 3.35 2.28
N GLN A 74 -8.09 3.14 3.50
CA GLN A 74 -9.52 2.93 3.71
C GLN A 74 -10.34 4.17 3.33
N GLN A 75 -9.91 5.37 3.72
CA GLN A 75 -10.58 6.63 3.40
C GLN A 75 -10.75 6.82 1.90
N TYR A 76 -9.70 6.52 1.12
CA TYR A 76 -9.70 6.73 -0.33
C TYR A 76 -10.20 5.51 -1.14
N SER A 77 -10.56 4.40 -0.48
CA SER A 77 -11.00 3.16 -1.15
C SER A 77 -12.41 3.20 -1.76
N LYS A 78 -13.11 4.33 -1.72
CA LYS A 78 -14.54 4.41 -2.12
C LYS A 78 -14.78 4.16 -3.62
N LYS A 79 -13.80 4.45 -4.48
CA LYS A 79 -13.94 4.39 -5.95
C LYS A 79 -12.73 3.74 -6.64
N ILE A 80 -12.15 2.71 -6.01
CA ILE A 80 -11.00 1.98 -6.58
C ILE A 80 -11.44 0.69 -7.26
N ALA A 81 -10.57 0.10 -8.09
CA ALA A 81 -10.86 -1.16 -8.74
C ALA A 81 -11.03 -2.29 -7.71
N LYS A 82 -11.85 -3.31 -8.05
CA LYS A 82 -12.09 -4.47 -7.17
C LYS A 82 -10.79 -5.11 -6.66
N ARG A 83 -9.80 -5.24 -7.55
CA ARG A 83 -8.48 -5.78 -7.22
C ARG A 83 -7.79 -4.98 -6.12
N GLU A 84 -7.76 -3.66 -6.24
CA GLU A 84 -7.12 -2.78 -5.27
C GLU A 84 -7.85 -2.79 -3.93
N LYS A 85 -9.18 -2.88 -3.97
CA LYS A 85 -9.98 -3.05 -2.77
C LYS A 85 -9.62 -4.31 -1.99
N MET A 86 -9.35 -5.42 -2.66
CA MET A 86 -8.88 -6.65 -2.01
C MET A 86 -7.57 -6.42 -1.25
N TYR A 87 -6.59 -5.74 -1.85
CA TYR A 87 -5.33 -5.40 -1.18
C TYR A 87 -5.55 -4.48 0.02
N VAL A 88 -6.35 -3.43 -0.13
CA VAL A 88 -6.68 -2.50 0.99
C VAL A 88 -7.31 -3.27 2.15
N ASP A 89 -8.29 -4.14 1.87
CA ASP A 89 -9.00 -4.90 2.89
C ASP A 89 -8.09 -5.96 3.55
N ALA A 90 -7.25 -6.65 2.78
CA ALA A 90 -6.29 -7.63 3.29
C ALA A 90 -5.23 -7.00 4.22
N ILE A 91 -4.66 -5.86 3.81
CA ILE A 91 -3.65 -5.14 4.61
C ILE A 91 -4.27 -4.53 5.86
N ALA A 92 -5.50 -4.01 5.78
CA ALA A 92 -6.22 -3.54 6.95
C ALA A 92 -6.53 -4.68 7.94
N ALA A 93 -6.84 -5.88 7.44
CA ALA A 93 -7.03 -7.07 8.26
C ALA A 93 -5.72 -7.50 8.94
N TRP A 94 -4.60 -7.48 8.21
CA TRP A 94 -3.27 -7.75 8.77
C TRP A 94 -2.91 -6.75 9.88
N TRP A 95 -3.06 -5.45 9.64
CA TRP A 95 -2.88 -4.41 10.66
C TRP A 95 -3.76 -4.64 11.90
N SER A 96 -4.99 -5.12 11.70
CA SER A 96 -5.92 -5.45 12.79
C SER A 96 -5.64 -6.81 13.46
N LYS A 97 -4.56 -7.51 13.08
CA LYS A 97 -4.22 -8.87 13.52
C LYS A 97 -5.30 -9.94 13.22
N ARG A 98 -6.19 -9.67 12.28
CA ARG A 98 -7.20 -10.63 11.77
C ARG A 98 -6.60 -11.37 10.58
N ILE A 99 -5.63 -12.24 10.88
CA ILE A 99 -4.78 -12.89 9.87
C ILE A 99 -5.59 -13.85 8.99
N ASP A 100 -6.61 -14.50 9.55
CA ASP A 100 -7.61 -15.27 8.82
C ASP A 100 -8.26 -14.47 7.69
N LEU A 101 -8.69 -13.24 7.98
CA LEU A 101 -9.27 -12.33 7.00
C LEU A 101 -8.23 -11.73 6.05
N ALA A 102 -6.99 -11.56 6.51
CA ALA A 102 -5.91 -11.07 5.67
C ALA A 102 -5.62 -12.07 4.53
N ILE A 103 -5.58 -13.37 4.85
CA ILE A 103 -5.26 -14.43 3.88
C ILE A 103 -6.48 -14.75 3.00
N ALA A 104 -7.70 -14.69 3.53
CA ALA A 104 -8.91 -14.97 2.74
C ALA A 104 -9.18 -13.97 1.60
N ASN A 105 -8.56 -12.79 1.65
CA ASN A 105 -8.70 -11.73 0.67
C ASN A 105 -7.53 -11.65 -0.34
N PHE A 106 -6.59 -12.61 -0.27
CA PHE A 106 -5.50 -12.78 -1.25
C PHE A 106 -5.94 -13.66 -2.44
#